data_AF-A0AAW2NQ84-F1
#
_entry.id   AF-A0AAW2NQ84-F1
#
_cell.length_a   1.000
_cell.length_b   1.000
_cell.length_c   1.000
_cell.angle_alpha   90.00
_cell.angle_beta   90.00
_cell.angle_gamma   90.00
#
_symmetry.space_group_name_H-M   'P 1'
#
loop_
_entity.id
_entity.type
_entity.pdbx_description
1 polymer ?
#
loop_
_entity_poly.entity_id
_entity_poly.type
_entity_poly.pdbx_seq_one_letter_code
_entity_poly.pdbx_strand_id
1 'polypeptide(L)' 'MAKSIRVMLAIAAWYDYEIWQMDMTTTFLNGFIEEETYMDQPEGFTVIGEEQKVCHLQRSIYG' A
#
# COMPACT_ATOMS: atom_id res chain seq x y z
N MET A 1 11.27 -12.01 -4.94
CA MET A 1 9.81 -12.00 -5.15
C MET A 1 9.37 -12.91 -6.32
N ALA A 2 9.83 -12.69 -7.57
CA ALA A 2 9.35 -13.46 -8.73
C ALA A 2 9.63 -14.98 -8.70
N LYS A 3 10.75 -15.43 -8.10
CA LYS A 3 11.07 -16.87 -7.97
C LYS A 3 10.04 -17.63 -7.10
N SER A 4 9.62 -17.04 -5.98
CA SER A 4 8.67 -17.66 -5.05
C SER A 4 7.27 -17.77 -5.66
N ILE A 5 6.82 -16.75 -6.41
CA ILE A 5 5.53 -16.79 -7.13
C ILE A 5 5.53 -17.92 -8.15
N ARG A 6 6.61 -18.07 -8.93
CA ARG A 6 6.72 -19.16 -9.92
C ARG A 6 6.65 -20.54 -9.30
N VAL A 7 7.29 -20.75 -8.14
CA VAL A 7 7.21 -22.02 -7.41
C VAL A 7 5.79 -22.27 -6.91
N MET A 8 5.12 -21.26 -6.34
CA MET A 8 3.72 -21.37 -5.92
C MET A 8 2.78 -21.72 -7.08
N LEU A 9 2.92 -21.05 -8.22
CA LEU A 9 2.14 -21.32 -9.43
C LEU A 9 2.41 -22.74 -9.97
N ALA A 10 3.66 -23.20 -9.95
CA ALA A 10 4.00 -24.56 -10.38
C ALA A 10 3.37 -25.62 -9.48
N ILE A 11 3.31 -25.38 -8.16
CA ILE A 11 2.63 -26.27 -7.20
C ILE A 11 1.12 -26.27 -7.47
N ALA A 12 0.50 -25.09 -7.62
CA ALA A 12 -0.93 -25.01 -7.91
C ALA A 12 -1.30 -25.73 -9.21
N ALA A 13 -0.52 -25.56 -10.28
CA ALA A 13 -0.73 -26.28 -11.53
C ALA A 13 -0.53 -27.79 -11.40
N TRP A 14 0.42 -28.25 -10.58
CA TRP A 14 0.65 -29.68 -10.35
C TRP A 14 -0.51 -30.36 -9.63
N TYR A 15 -1.13 -29.67 -8.68
CA TYR A 15 -2.24 -30.19 -7.88
C TYR A 15 -3.63 -29.78 -8.42
N ASP A 16 -3.69 -29.13 -9.58
CA ASP A 16 -4.92 -28.59 -10.20
C ASP A 16 -5.72 -27.68 -9.25
N TYR A 17 -5.02 -26.82 -8.53
CA TYR A 17 -5.62 -25.84 -7.63
C TYR A 17 -6.08 -24.60 -8.36
N GLU A 18 -7.28 -24.14 -8.02
CA GLU A 18 -7.78 -22.85 -8.44
C GLU A 18 -7.14 -21.73 -7.62
N ILE A 19 -6.56 -20.75 -8.32
CA ILE A 19 -5.94 -19.58 -7.68
C ILE A 19 -6.87 -18.39 -7.84
N TRP A 20 -7.28 -17.84 -6.70
CA TRP A 20 -8.04 -16.60 -6.64
C TRP A 20 -7.11 -15.44 -6.30
N GLN A 21 -6.99 -14.49 -7.21
CA GLN A 21 -6.30 -13.23 -6.92
C GLN A 21 -7.33 -12.23 -6.37
N MET A 22 -7.19 -11.89 -5.09
CA MET A 22 -7.96 -10.81 -4.48
C MET A 22 -7.08 -9.56 -4.46
N ASP A 23 -7.37 -8.61 -5.33
CA ASP A 23 -6.81 -7.27 -5.23
C ASP A 23 -7.57 -6.50 -4.15
N MET A 24 -6.99 -6.42 -2.95
CA MET A 24 -7.53 -5.62 -1.87
C MET A 24 -7.07 -4.18 -2.08
N THR A 25 -7.96 -3.36 -2.64
CA THR A 25 -7.76 -1.91 -2.88
C THR A 25 -7.39 -1.13 -1.60
N THR A 26 -7.60 -1.73 -0.41
CA THR A 26 -7.34 -1.12 0.90
C THR A 26 -6.10 -1.67 1.61
N THR A 27 -5.40 -2.69 1.11
CA THR A 27 -4.23 -3.24 1.82
C THR A 27 -3.11 -2.21 1.95
N PHE A 28 -2.95 -1.37 0.92
CA PHE A 28 -1.98 -0.28 0.89
C PHE A 28 -2.27 0.79 1.96
N LEU A 29 -3.54 1.02 2.29
CA LEU A 29 -4.00 2.03 3.27
C LEU A 29 -4.10 1.49 4.71
N ASN A 30 -3.81 0.21 4.93
CA ASN A 30 -3.89 -0.45 6.23
C ASN A 30 -2.52 -0.81 6.81
N GLY A 31 -1.42 -0.51 6.11
CA GLY A 31 -0.08 -0.60 6.68
C GLY A 31 0.08 0.43 7.79
N PHE A 32 0.30 -0.04 9.02
CA PHE A 32 0.71 0.84 10.10
C PHE A 32 2.14 1.31 9.81
N ILE A 33 2.38 2.61 9.91
CA ILE A 33 3.73 3.15 9.81
C ILE A 33 4.28 3.22 11.22
N GLU A 34 5.38 2.50 11.49
CA GLU A 34 6.10 2.61 12.77
C GLU A 34 6.91 3.90 12.86
N GLU A 35 7.36 4.41 11.71
CA GLU A 35 8.14 5.64 11.57
C GLU A 35 7.26 6.89 11.50
N GLU A 36 7.68 7.95 12.18
CA GLU A 36 7.01 9.24 12.16
C GLU A 36 7.23 9.93 10.80
N THR A 37 6.24 9.84 9.92
CA THR A 37 6.35 10.31 8.52
C THR A 37 5.42 11.48 8.27
N TYR A 38 5.93 12.48 7.54
CA TYR A 38 5.19 13.67 7.15
C TYR A 38 5.15 13.80 5.63
N MET A 39 4.07 14.37 5.09
CA MET A 39 3.96 14.72 3.68
C MET A 39 3.49 16.16 3.50
N ASP A 40 3.82 16.75 2.36
CA ASP A 40 3.26 18.05 1.96
C ASP A 40 1.75 17.98 1.82
N GLN A 41 1.09 19.11 2.03
CA GLN A 41 -0.35 19.21 1.86
C GLN A 41 -0.75 18.88 0.41
N PRO A 42 -1.73 17.98 0.19
CA PRO A 42 -2.18 17.68 -1.15
C PRO A 42 -2.87 18.89 -1.79
N GLU A 43 -2.83 18.95 -3.13
CA GLU A 43 -3.47 20.02 -3.89
C GLU A 43 -4.96 20.11 -3.54
N GLY A 44 -5.44 21.33 -3.27
CA GLY A 44 -6.82 21.59 -2.87
C GLY A 44 -7.09 21.47 -1.37
N PHE A 45 -6.10 21.06 -0.56
CA PHE A 45 -6.20 21.03 0.90
C PHE A 45 -5.50 22.20 1.59
N THR A 46 -4.64 22.92 0.87
CA THR A 46 -3.87 24.06 1.39
C THR A 46 -4.79 25.25 1.70
N VAL A 47 -4.73 25.75 2.93
CA VAL A 47 -5.45 26.96 3.38
C VAL A 47 -4.51 28.17 3.32
N ILE A 48 -5.04 29.32 2.88
CA ILE A 48 -4.28 30.58 2.80
C ILE A 48 -3.75 30.95 4.18
N GLY A 49 -2.44 31.18 4.28
CA GLY A 49 -1.73 31.48 5.52
C GLY A 49 -1.25 30.24 6.31
N GLU A 50 -1.58 29.04 5.83
CA GLU A 50 -1.15 27.77 6.43
C GLU A 50 -0.39 26.87 5.43
N GLU A 51 0.19 27.47 4.39
CA GLU A 51 0.86 26.76 3.30
C GLU A 51 2.05 25.93 3.79
N GLN A 52 2.65 26.30 4.92
CA GLN A 52 3.80 25.62 5.52
C GLN A 52 3.43 24.41 6.39
N LYS A 53 2.13 24.10 6.57
CA LYS A 53 1.73 22.90 7.31
C LYS A 53 2.05 21.64 6.50
N VAL A 54 2.26 20.56 7.23
CA VAL A 54 2.51 19.22 6.70
C VAL A 54 1.50 18.23 7.31
N CYS A 55 1.15 17.19 6.57
CA CYS A 55 0.27 16.13 7.03
C CYS A 55 1.10 15.05 7.74
N HIS A 56 0.76 14.74 9.00
CA HIS A 56 1.33 13.60 9.71
C HIS A 56 0.62 12.31 9.27
N LEU A 57 1.37 11.38 8.68
CA LEU A 57 0.84 10.13 8.17
C LEU A 57 0.67 9.12 9.29
N GLN A 58 -0.58 8.77 9.58
CA GLN A 58 -0.90 7.71 10.55
C GLN A 58 -0.89 6.30 9.92
N ARG A 59 -0.96 6.22 8.59
CA ARG A 59 -0.99 4.97 7.82
C ARG A 59 -0.26 5.16 6.50
N SER A 60 0.24 4.06 5.94
CA SER A 60 0.88 4.08 4.62
C SER A 60 -0.12 4.53 3.57
N ILE A 61 0.33 5.44 2.70
CA ILE A 61 -0.47 5.90 1.55
C ILE A 61 -0.34 4.90 0.39
N TYR A 62 0.86 4.32 0.27
CA TYR A 62 1.16 3.21 -0.61
C TYR A 62 2.06 2.20 0.12
N GLY A 63 1.82 0.90 -0.07
CA GLY A 63 2.65 -0.23 0.38
C GLY A 63 3.63 -0.73 -0.68
#